data_AF-A0A975YDA8-F1
#
_entry.id   AF-A0A975YDA8-F1
#
_cell.length_a   1.000
_cell.length_b   1.000
_cell.length_c   1.000
_cell.angle_alpha   90.00
_cell.angle_beta   90.00
_cell.angle_gamma   90.00
#
_symmetry.space_group_name_H-M   'P 1'
#
loop_
_entity.id
_entity.type
_entity.pdbx_description
1 polymer ?
#
loop_
_entity_poly.entity_id
_entity_poly.type
_entity_poly.pdbx_seq_one_letter_code
_entity_poly.pdbx_strand_id
1 'polypeptide(L)'
;MSHESIHEHLLISARKWARTAVDAYLEKPIDQDFAVHHMAVAVEHASKAYLASIAPVPLASEKQPSVDDLLVLSGNEDKTKKGRAGLKTIGGEGAILRAAQLLGPGHKAPAKLKELRESRNGITHMRWGQPVTECRALLAAGIEHINALLKALSAEPDGFWGTHVEACTALVAQAMTEMEIRYHAKLRQARERFAETTRRLSEAEIAELVSNLSGLPTAAPWPIAVPAECPACGHTGFASGRDKTGEYGAIWFLPRHFGCRLYGLTLSMWELDLAEIKGEILNDEEEPDPDVEGLVTAEAGAFRAGLVEAGNSGVCAATSHTERFLGLHGSGVHQIRSIVPLAPIRGVGGM
;
A
#
# COMPACT_ATOMS: atom_id res chain seq x y z
N MET A 1 -10.44 -35.98 1.65
CA MET A 1 -9.14 -35.31 1.91
C MET A 1 -9.35 -34.35 3.07
N SER A 2 -8.49 -34.35 4.09
CA SER A 2 -8.53 -33.35 5.15
C SER A 2 -7.96 -32.01 4.67
N HIS A 3 -8.35 -30.91 5.29
CA HIS A 3 -7.80 -29.57 5.07
C HIS A 3 -6.27 -29.53 5.15
N GLU A 4 -5.71 -30.34 6.05
CA GLU A 4 -4.29 -30.57 6.28
C GLU A 4 -3.54 -30.91 4.97
N SER A 5 -4.13 -31.74 4.10
CA SER A 5 -3.51 -32.16 2.84
C SER A 5 -3.40 -31.06 1.77
N ILE A 6 -4.29 -30.05 1.76
CA ILE A 6 -4.23 -28.95 0.78
C ILE A 6 -3.11 -27.98 1.16
N HIS A 7 -3.06 -27.61 2.43
CA HIS A 7 -2.01 -26.76 3.00
C HIS A 7 -0.62 -27.36 2.73
N GLU A 8 -0.42 -28.64 3.05
CA GLU A 8 0.87 -29.32 2.87
C GLU A 8 1.32 -29.33 1.41
N HIS A 9 0.43 -29.68 0.48
CA HIS A 9 0.74 -29.67 -0.95
C HIS A 9 1.12 -28.27 -1.46
N LEU A 10 0.41 -27.23 -1.02
CA LEU A 10 0.73 -25.85 -1.37
C LEU A 10 2.07 -25.42 -0.78
N LEU A 11 2.40 -25.82 0.45
CA LEU A 11 3.66 -25.48 1.09
C LEU A 11 4.85 -26.21 0.44
N ILE A 12 4.70 -27.48 0.08
CA ILE A 12 5.69 -28.24 -0.70
C ILE A 12 5.91 -27.57 -2.06
N SER A 13 4.82 -27.14 -2.71
CA SER A 13 4.92 -26.45 -4.00
C SER A 13 5.60 -25.09 -3.86
N ALA A 14 5.23 -24.29 -2.86
CA ALA A 14 5.88 -23.01 -2.56
C ALA A 14 7.38 -23.18 -2.36
N ARG A 15 7.77 -24.20 -1.57
CA ARG A 15 9.16 -24.56 -1.32
C ARG A 15 9.94 -24.84 -2.60
N LYS A 16 9.37 -25.65 -3.49
CA LYS A 16 9.98 -25.98 -4.79
C LYS A 16 10.22 -24.71 -5.60
N TRP A 17 9.19 -23.89 -5.79
CA TRP A 17 9.28 -22.66 -6.56
C TRP A 17 10.26 -21.66 -5.95
N ALA A 18 10.28 -21.52 -4.62
CA ALA A 18 11.16 -20.60 -3.92
C ALA A 18 12.64 -20.97 -4.10
N ARG A 19 12.97 -22.25 -3.94
CA ARG A 19 14.35 -22.75 -4.13
C ARG A 19 14.80 -22.59 -5.57
N THR A 20 13.95 -22.95 -6.54
CA THR A 20 14.23 -22.74 -7.96
C THR A 20 14.47 -21.27 -8.31
N ALA A 21 13.74 -20.35 -7.66
CA ALA A 21 13.97 -18.92 -7.84
C ALA A 21 15.36 -18.48 -7.35
N VAL A 22 15.79 -19.01 -6.20
CA VAL A 22 17.11 -18.71 -5.63
C VAL A 22 18.22 -19.35 -6.46
N ASP A 23 18.05 -20.60 -6.92
CA ASP A 23 18.98 -21.27 -7.83
C ASP A 23 19.22 -20.42 -9.09
N ALA A 24 18.15 -19.99 -9.77
CA ALA A 24 18.23 -19.16 -10.96
C ALA A 24 18.88 -17.78 -10.72
N TYR A 25 18.75 -17.24 -9.51
CA TYR A 25 19.44 -16.02 -9.12
C TYR A 25 20.95 -16.23 -8.90
N LEU A 26 21.35 -17.41 -8.41
CA LEU A 26 22.74 -17.74 -8.10
C LEU A 26 23.52 -18.26 -9.32
N GLU A 27 22.83 -18.69 -10.38
CA GLU A 27 23.42 -19.10 -11.65
C GLU A 27 24.20 -17.96 -12.34
N LYS A 28 25.15 -18.35 -13.21
CA LYS A 28 25.94 -17.42 -14.02
C LYS A 28 25.85 -17.82 -15.50
N PRO A 29 25.31 -16.95 -16.38
CA PRO A 29 24.69 -15.65 -16.08
C PRO A 29 23.38 -15.79 -15.30
N ILE A 30 23.01 -14.76 -14.53
CA ILE A 30 21.76 -14.73 -13.75
C ILE A 30 20.55 -14.74 -14.69
N ASP A 31 19.60 -15.67 -14.47
CA ASP A 31 18.30 -15.66 -15.16
C ASP A 31 17.25 -14.92 -14.30
N GLN A 32 17.20 -13.60 -14.48
CA GLN A 32 16.38 -12.70 -13.66
C GLN A 32 14.88 -12.93 -13.85
N ASP A 33 14.44 -13.13 -15.10
CA ASP A 33 13.03 -13.36 -15.41
C ASP A 33 12.56 -14.65 -14.75
N PHE A 34 13.39 -15.70 -14.84
CA PHE A 34 13.08 -16.97 -14.22
C PHE A 34 13.07 -16.85 -12.70
N ALA A 35 14.08 -16.21 -12.09
CA ALA A 35 14.14 -16.00 -10.64
C ALA A 35 12.92 -15.22 -10.12
N VAL A 36 12.60 -14.07 -10.72
CA VAL A 36 11.47 -13.21 -10.32
C VAL A 36 10.14 -13.93 -10.52
N HIS A 37 9.95 -14.61 -11.66
CA HIS A 37 8.72 -15.36 -11.92
C HIS A 37 8.50 -16.46 -10.87
N HIS A 38 9.53 -17.27 -10.60
CA HIS A 38 9.43 -18.40 -9.68
C HIS A 38 9.22 -17.93 -8.24
N MET A 39 9.86 -16.83 -7.83
CA MET A 39 9.63 -16.26 -6.50
C MET A 39 8.20 -15.74 -6.33
N ALA A 40 7.64 -15.09 -7.34
CA ALA A 40 6.25 -14.63 -7.29
C ALA A 40 5.25 -15.80 -7.19
N VAL A 41 5.51 -16.90 -7.91
CA VAL A 41 4.70 -18.14 -7.79
C VAL A 41 4.86 -18.75 -6.39
N ALA A 42 6.07 -18.76 -5.84
CA ALA A 42 6.33 -19.25 -4.49
C ALA A 42 5.57 -18.45 -3.42
N VAL A 43 5.58 -17.12 -3.52
CA VAL A 43 4.82 -16.21 -2.64
C VAL A 43 3.32 -16.48 -2.72
N GLU A 44 2.78 -16.67 -3.93
CA GLU A 44 1.37 -17.00 -4.12
C GLU A 44 1.03 -18.35 -3.46
N HIS A 45 1.85 -19.38 -3.68
CA HIS A 45 1.63 -20.71 -3.12
C HIS A 45 1.78 -20.72 -1.59
N ALA A 46 2.77 -20.02 -1.04
CA ALA A 46 2.95 -19.89 0.41
C ALA A 46 1.77 -19.15 1.05
N SER A 47 1.30 -18.07 0.42
CA SER A 47 0.13 -17.33 0.90
C SER A 47 -1.12 -18.21 0.90
N LYS A 48 -1.34 -18.99 -0.18
CA LYS A 48 -2.42 -19.97 -0.24
C LYS A 48 -2.25 -21.09 0.79
N ALA A 49 -1.04 -21.56 1.04
CA ALA A 49 -0.76 -22.57 2.07
C ALA A 49 -1.18 -22.04 3.45
N TYR A 50 -0.76 -20.83 3.81
CA TYR A 50 -1.15 -20.19 5.06
C TYR A 50 -2.67 -20.05 5.19
N LEU A 51 -3.35 -19.55 4.15
CA LEU A 51 -4.81 -19.47 4.13
C LEU A 51 -5.46 -20.85 4.35
N ALA A 52 -5.00 -21.88 3.63
CA ALA A 52 -5.52 -23.24 3.72
C ALA A 52 -5.30 -23.89 5.09
N SER A 53 -4.25 -23.50 5.81
CA SER A 53 -3.98 -23.99 7.17
C SER A 53 -5.03 -23.53 8.18
N ILE A 54 -5.69 -22.40 7.91
CA ILE A 54 -6.80 -21.86 8.70
C ILE A 54 -8.11 -22.49 8.22
N ALA A 55 -8.41 -22.34 6.92
CA ALA A 55 -9.54 -22.97 6.24
C ALA A 55 -9.36 -22.89 4.71
N PRO A 56 -9.91 -23.80 3.89
CA PRO A 56 -9.80 -23.68 2.42
C PRO A 56 -10.76 -22.67 1.80
N VAL A 57 -11.82 -22.25 2.51
CA VAL A 57 -12.78 -21.26 1.99
C VAL A 57 -12.09 -19.97 1.54
N PRO A 58 -11.11 -19.42 2.30
CA PRO A 58 -10.25 -18.35 1.83
C PRO A 58 -9.56 -18.54 0.48
N LEU A 59 -9.43 -19.77 -0.06
CA LEU A 59 -8.89 -20.03 -1.41
C LEU A 59 -9.89 -19.82 -2.54
N ALA A 60 -11.18 -19.69 -2.21
CA ALA A 60 -12.25 -19.53 -3.18
C ALA A 60 -12.13 -18.21 -3.96
N SER A 61 -12.33 -18.28 -5.28
CA SER A 61 -12.23 -17.14 -6.22
C SER A 61 -13.00 -15.89 -5.75
N GLU A 62 -12.42 -14.71 -5.98
CA GLU A 62 -13.00 -13.41 -5.57
C GLU A 62 -14.27 -13.03 -6.33
N LYS A 63 -14.36 -13.40 -7.62
CA LYS A 63 -15.41 -12.90 -8.51
C LYS A 63 -16.75 -13.63 -8.37
N GLN A 64 -16.73 -14.81 -7.74
CA GLN A 64 -17.84 -15.67 -7.31
C GLN A 64 -17.35 -17.12 -7.45
N PRO A 65 -17.20 -17.87 -6.35
CA PRO A 65 -16.84 -19.29 -6.43
C PRO A 65 -18.02 -20.11 -6.95
N SER A 66 -17.75 -21.08 -7.82
CA SER A 66 -18.78 -22.02 -8.24
C SER A 66 -19.09 -23.03 -7.14
N VAL A 67 -20.26 -23.67 -7.20
CA VAL A 67 -20.61 -24.76 -6.28
C VAL A 67 -19.57 -25.89 -6.36
N ASP A 68 -19.10 -26.22 -7.58
CA ASP A 68 -18.03 -27.21 -7.79
C ASP A 68 -16.73 -26.80 -7.06
N ASP A 69 -16.33 -25.53 -7.11
CA ASP A 69 -15.13 -25.04 -6.39
C ASP A 69 -15.29 -25.23 -4.87
N LEU A 70 -16.45 -24.86 -4.32
CA LEU A 70 -16.74 -25.02 -2.89
C LEU A 70 -16.82 -26.50 -2.47
N LEU A 71 -17.35 -27.37 -3.33
CA LEU A 71 -17.37 -28.81 -3.10
C LEU A 71 -15.96 -29.40 -3.06
N VAL A 72 -15.10 -29.02 -4.01
CA VAL A 72 -13.69 -29.46 -4.00
C VAL A 72 -12.96 -28.94 -2.76
N LEU A 73 -13.11 -27.65 -2.42
CA LEU A 73 -12.46 -27.03 -1.26
C LEU A 73 -12.96 -27.59 0.08
N SER A 74 -14.19 -28.10 0.15
CA SER A 74 -14.75 -28.79 1.32
C SER A 74 -14.45 -30.30 1.35
N GLY A 75 -13.63 -30.81 0.42
CA GLY A 75 -13.21 -32.21 0.38
C GLY A 75 -14.23 -33.17 -0.25
N ASN A 76 -15.27 -32.64 -0.91
CA ASN A 76 -16.32 -33.38 -1.62
C ASN A 76 -16.06 -33.44 -3.14
N GLU A 77 -14.82 -33.70 -3.53
CA GLU A 77 -14.40 -33.67 -4.94
C GLU A 77 -15.09 -34.73 -5.81
N ASP A 78 -15.48 -35.85 -5.19
CA ASP A 78 -16.26 -36.96 -5.76
C ASP A 78 -17.64 -36.53 -6.25
N LYS A 79 -18.15 -35.39 -5.75
CA LYS A 79 -19.44 -34.82 -6.15
C LYS A 79 -19.34 -33.84 -7.33
N THR A 80 -18.15 -33.67 -7.90
CA THR A 80 -17.90 -32.73 -9.00
C THR A 80 -17.43 -33.46 -10.25
N LYS A 81 -17.80 -32.97 -11.44
CA LYS A 81 -17.42 -33.63 -12.71
C LYS A 81 -15.94 -33.52 -13.04
N LYS A 82 -15.31 -32.40 -12.66
CA LYS A 82 -13.92 -32.09 -13.01
C LYS A 82 -12.94 -32.33 -11.86
N GLY A 83 -13.43 -32.57 -10.64
CA GLY A 83 -12.58 -32.66 -9.45
C GLY A 83 -11.65 -31.46 -9.30
N ARG A 84 -10.46 -31.71 -8.75
CA ARG A 84 -9.42 -30.68 -8.58
C ARG A 84 -8.95 -30.05 -9.89
N ALA A 85 -9.01 -30.78 -11.00
CA ALA A 85 -8.56 -30.26 -12.29
C ALA A 85 -9.42 -29.09 -12.78
N GLY A 86 -10.65 -28.96 -12.28
CA GLY A 86 -11.54 -27.84 -12.56
C GLY A 86 -11.50 -26.71 -11.54
N LEU A 87 -10.76 -26.86 -10.43
CA LEU A 87 -10.80 -25.93 -9.30
C LEU A 87 -10.27 -24.54 -9.68
N LYS A 88 -11.10 -23.51 -9.50
CA LYS A 88 -10.72 -22.12 -9.62
C LYS A 88 -10.47 -21.53 -8.24
N THR A 89 -9.25 -21.05 -8.02
CA THR A 89 -8.84 -20.41 -6.77
C THR A 89 -8.65 -18.91 -6.93
N ILE A 90 -8.49 -18.21 -5.82
CA ILE A 90 -7.97 -16.84 -5.80
C ILE A 90 -6.67 -16.72 -6.60
N GLY A 91 -6.45 -15.55 -7.21
CA GLY A 91 -5.16 -15.22 -7.81
C GLY A 91 -4.12 -14.82 -6.75
N GLY A 92 -2.87 -14.60 -7.18
CA GLY A 92 -1.78 -14.19 -6.28
C GLY A 92 -2.03 -12.90 -5.51
N GLU A 93 -2.66 -11.89 -6.11
CA GLU A 93 -3.03 -10.65 -5.42
C GLU A 93 -3.99 -10.90 -4.26
N GLY A 94 -5.08 -11.61 -4.53
CA GLY A 94 -6.05 -12.00 -3.51
C GLY A 94 -5.45 -12.86 -2.41
N ALA A 95 -4.56 -13.80 -2.77
CA ALA A 95 -3.86 -14.64 -1.80
C ALA A 95 -2.99 -13.82 -0.85
N ILE A 96 -2.18 -12.92 -1.38
CA ILE A 96 -1.29 -12.05 -0.59
C ILE A 96 -2.10 -11.11 0.29
N LEU A 97 -3.13 -10.45 -0.25
CA LEU A 97 -3.96 -9.50 0.50
C LEU A 97 -4.70 -10.18 1.65
N ARG A 98 -5.34 -11.33 1.40
CA ARG A 98 -6.03 -12.10 2.45
C ARG A 98 -5.05 -12.62 3.49
N ALA A 99 -3.89 -13.14 3.07
CA ALA A 99 -2.87 -13.61 4.00
C ALA A 99 -2.37 -12.47 4.91
N ALA A 100 -2.07 -11.30 4.33
CA ALA A 100 -1.64 -10.12 5.08
C ALA A 100 -2.70 -9.64 6.09
N GLN A 101 -3.99 -9.69 5.73
CA GLN A 101 -5.08 -9.38 6.66
C GLN A 101 -5.11 -10.34 7.85
N LEU A 102 -4.92 -11.64 7.62
CA LEU A 102 -4.97 -12.67 8.67
C LEU A 102 -3.69 -12.73 9.53
N LEU A 103 -2.55 -12.25 9.02
CA LEU A 103 -1.33 -12.05 9.82
C LEU A 103 -1.48 -10.94 10.88
N GLY A 104 -2.54 -10.12 10.78
CA GLY A 104 -2.91 -9.12 11.77
C GLY A 104 -2.34 -7.72 11.50
N PRO A 105 -2.80 -6.71 12.27
CA PRO A 105 -2.52 -5.29 11.99
C PRO A 105 -1.06 -4.88 12.14
N GLY A 106 -0.25 -5.65 12.86
CA GLY A 106 1.19 -5.41 12.99
C GLY A 106 2.03 -5.91 11.81
N HIS A 107 1.44 -6.70 10.90
CA HIS A 107 2.16 -7.20 9.74
C HIS A 107 2.26 -6.12 8.65
N LYS A 108 3.48 -5.69 8.35
CA LYS A 108 3.80 -4.85 7.20
C LYS A 108 4.27 -5.72 6.04
N ALA A 109 3.54 -5.70 4.94
CA ALA A 109 3.93 -6.41 3.73
C ALA A 109 5.25 -5.84 3.17
N PRO A 110 6.19 -6.69 2.71
CA PRO A 110 7.47 -6.25 2.17
C PRO A 110 7.38 -5.29 0.99
N ALA A 111 8.41 -4.45 0.86
CA ALA A 111 8.42 -3.30 -0.03
C ALA A 111 8.14 -3.63 -1.51
N LYS A 112 8.78 -4.67 -1.98
CA LYS A 112 8.75 -5.02 -3.39
C LYS A 112 7.75 -6.13 -3.71
N LEU A 113 6.87 -6.50 -2.76
CA LEU A 113 5.97 -7.64 -2.94
C LEU A 113 4.92 -7.41 -4.04
N LYS A 114 4.34 -6.20 -4.10
CA LYS A 114 3.40 -5.83 -5.18
C LYS A 114 4.09 -5.83 -6.54
N GLU A 115 5.26 -5.21 -6.61
CA GLU A 115 6.08 -5.14 -7.82
C GLU A 115 6.54 -6.53 -8.27
N LEU A 116 6.91 -7.43 -7.35
CA LEU A 116 7.27 -8.83 -7.65
C LEU A 116 6.14 -9.54 -8.39
N ARG A 117 4.91 -9.39 -7.91
CA ARG A 117 3.71 -9.96 -8.56
C ARG A 117 3.44 -9.33 -9.93
N GLU A 118 3.60 -8.02 -10.06
CA GLU A 118 3.39 -7.31 -11.33
C GLU A 118 4.45 -7.69 -12.38
N SER A 119 5.70 -7.81 -11.96
CA SER A 119 6.81 -8.32 -12.78
C SER A 119 6.52 -9.74 -13.26
N ARG A 120 5.97 -10.62 -12.41
CA ARG A 120 5.54 -11.97 -12.84
C ARG A 120 4.52 -11.91 -13.97
N ASN A 121 3.53 -11.02 -13.91
CA ASN A 121 2.56 -10.86 -15.00
C ASN A 121 3.23 -10.31 -16.27
N GLY A 122 4.13 -9.32 -16.14
CA GLY A 122 4.89 -8.77 -17.26
C GLY A 122 5.78 -9.81 -17.95
N ILE A 123 6.50 -10.62 -17.17
CA ILE A 123 7.34 -11.72 -17.67
C ILE A 123 6.47 -12.77 -18.37
N THR A 124 5.39 -13.22 -17.75
CA THR A 124 4.52 -14.27 -18.31
C THR A 124 3.82 -13.86 -19.60
N HIS A 125 3.33 -12.61 -19.69
CA HIS A 125 2.52 -12.18 -20.82
C HIS A 125 3.31 -11.47 -21.91
N MET A 126 4.38 -10.78 -21.55
CA MET A 126 5.09 -9.88 -22.46
C MET A 126 6.60 -10.14 -22.54
N ARG A 127 7.13 -11.06 -21.71
CA ARG A 127 8.58 -11.26 -21.52
C ARG A 127 9.29 -9.94 -21.18
N TRP A 128 8.65 -9.10 -20.37
CA TRP A 128 9.22 -7.86 -19.88
C TRP A 128 9.83 -8.09 -18.50
N GLY A 129 11.14 -8.38 -18.51
CA GLY A 129 11.98 -8.47 -17.32
C GLY A 129 12.32 -7.12 -16.71
N GLN A 130 12.64 -7.13 -15.41
CA GLN A 130 13.19 -5.95 -14.71
C GLN A 130 14.73 -5.97 -14.71
N PRO A 131 15.40 -4.82 -14.57
CA PRO A 131 16.86 -4.75 -14.46
C PRO A 131 17.44 -5.51 -13.25
N VAL A 132 18.72 -5.88 -13.31
CA VAL A 132 19.47 -6.66 -12.30
C VAL A 132 19.31 -6.11 -10.87
N THR A 133 19.32 -4.78 -10.74
CA THR A 133 19.23 -4.09 -9.45
C THR A 133 17.87 -4.26 -8.78
N GLU A 134 16.82 -4.54 -9.56
CA GLU A 134 15.48 -4.76 -9.02
C GLU A 134 15.25 -6.23 -8.68
N CYS A 135 15.82 -7.17 -9.43
CA CYS A 135 15.68 -8.61 -9.18
C CYS A 135 16.00 -8.98 -7.72
N ARG A 136 17.11 -8.47 -7.17
CA ARG A 136 17.49 -8.70 -5.77
C ARG A 136 16.44 -8.20 -4.78
N ALA A 137 15.96 -6.97 -4.97
CA ALA A 137 14.98 -6.36 -4.07
C ALA A 137 13.62 -7.07 -4.15
N LEU A 138 13.23 -7.54 -5.34
CA LEU A 138 12.02 -8.34 -5.55
C LEU A 138 12.13 -9.71 -4.86
N LEU A 139 13.28 -10.38 -4.98
CA LEU A 139 13.56 -11.64 -4.29
C LEU A 139 13.55 -11.48 -2.77
N ALA A 140 14.22 -10.45 -2.24
CA ALA A 140 14.24 -10.13 -0.82
C ALA A 140 12.82 -9.95 -0.27
N ALA A 141 11.97 -9.17 -0.96
CA ALA A 141 10.59 -8.99 -0.56
C ALA A 141 9.77 -10.30 -0.57
N GLY A 142 10.03 -11.19 -1.54
CA GLY A 142 9.42 -12.52 -1.57
C GLY A 142 9.85 -13.39 -0.39
N ILE A 143 11.16 -13.39 -0.07
CA ILE A 143 11.74 -14.12 1.06
C ILE A 143 11.17 -13.62 2.39
N GLU A 144 11.13 -12.30 2.61
CA GLU A 144 10.57 -11.70 3.83
C GLU A 144 9.10 -12.09 4.02
N HIS A 145 8.31 -12.04 2.96
CA HIS A 145 6.89 -12.40 3.02
C HIS A 145 6.70 -13.89 3.33
N ILE A 146 7.46 -14.76 2.67
CA ILE A 146 7.43 -16.20 2.94
C ILE A 146 7.85 -16.48 4.38
N ASN A 147 8.91 -15.84 4.90
CA ASN A 147 9.35 -16.02 6.28
C ASN A 147 8.29 -15.58 7.30
N ALA A 148 7.55 -14.50 7.04
CA ALA A 148 6.43 -14.10 7.89
C ALA A 148 5.32 -15.17 7.93
N LEU A 149 5.01 -15.77 6.77
CA LEU A 149 4.03 -16.86 6.67
C LEU A 149 4.52 -18.15 7.35
N LEU A 150 5.79 -18.52 7.18
CA LEU A 150 6.39 -19.68 7.85
C LEU A 150 6.33 -19.54 9.37
N LYS A 151 6.64 -18.34 9.89
CA LYS A 151 6.48 -18.04 11.31
C LYS A 151 5.04 -18.23 11.78
N ALA A 152 4.06 -17.75 11.02
CA ALA A 152 2.64 -17.92 11.35
C ALA A 152 2.18 -19.38 11.28
N LEU A 153 2.81 -20.19 10.42
CA LEU A 153 2.61 -21.64 10.30
C LEU A 153 3.39 -22.46 11.34
N SER A 154 4.21 -21.81 12.18
CA SER A 154 5.16 -22.50 13.07
C SER A 154 6.07 -23.49 12.30
N ALA A 155 6.45 -23.12 11.07
CA ALA A 155 7.33 -23.89 10.21
C ALA A 155 8.75 -23.30 10.23
N GLU A 156 9.75 -24.15 10.39
CA GLU A 156 11.14 -23.74 10.46
C GLU A 156 11.68 -23.28 9.08
N PRO A 157 12.33 -22.11 8.99
CA PRO A 157 12.97 -21.63 7.77
C PRO A 157 13.94 -22.64 7.17
N ASP A 158 14.71 -23.36 7.98
CA ASP A 158 15.69 -24.35 7.51
C ASP A 158 15.03 -25.50 6.75
N GLY A 159 13.87 -25.96 7.20
CA GLY A 159 13.10 -26.99 6.49
C GLY A 159 12.55 -26.48 5.15
N PHE A 160 12.22 -25.19 5.07
CA PHE A 160 11.71 -24.57 3.85
C PHE A 160 12.83 -24.19 2.88
N TRP A 161 13.83 -23.41 3.27
CA TRP A 161 14.90 -22.95 2.39
C TRP A 161 15.98 -24.01 2.16
N GLY A 162 16.21 -24.90 3.12
CA GLY A 162 17.26 -25.91 3.04
C GLY A 162 18.65 -25.27 2.93
N THR A 163 19.44 -25.72 1.97
CA THR A 163 20.78 -25.20 1.67
C THR A 163 20.80 -23.72 1.24
N HIS A 164 19.64 -23.11 0.97
CA HIS A 164 19.52 -21.72 0.53
C HIS A 164 19.35 -20.72 1.67
N VAL A 165 19.25 -21.15 2.93
CA VAL A 165 18.94 -20.25 4.05
C VAL A 165 19.94 -19.10 4.20
N GLU A 166 21.24 -19.39 4.04
CA GLU A 166 22.31 -18.38 4.11
C GLU A 166 22.20 -17.39 2.95
N ALA A 167 21.97 -17.88 1.73
CA ALA A 167 21.79 -17.05 0.54
C ALA A 167 20.57 -16.13 0.68
N CYS A 168 19.45 -16.66 1.18
CA CYS A 168 18.23 -15.90 1.41
C CYS A 168 18.45 -14.80 2.46
N THR A 169 19.13 -15.13 3.55
CA THR A 169 19.48 -14.18 4.61
C THR A 169 20.37 -13.06 4.08
N ALA A 170 21.39 -13.41 3.28
CA ALA A 170 22.28 -12.45 2.66
C ALA A 170 21.55 -11.54 1.64
N LEU A 171 20.60 -12.08 0.87
CA LEU A 171 19.79 -11.31 -0.08
C LEU A 171 18.94 -10.25 0.60
N VAL A 172 18.26 -10.62 1.69
CA VAL A 172 17.46 -9.67 2.48
C VAL A 172 18.34 -8.59 3.08
N ALA A 173 19.45 -8.96 3.72
CA ALA A 173 20.39 -8.00 4.30
C ALA A 173 20.95 -7.01 3.26
N GLN A 174 21.39 -7.50 2.10
CA GLN A 174 21.91 -6.64 1.02
C GLN A 174 20.85 -5.70 0.45
N ALA A 175 19.60 -6.17 0.30
CA ALA A 175 18.51 -5.33 -0.20
C ALA A 175 18.17 -4.20 0.79
N MET A 176 18.20 -4.48 2.09
CA MET A 176 18.02 -3.45 3.13
C MET A 176 19.14 -2.40 3.08
N THR A 177 20.40 -2.83 3.06
CA THR A 177 21.55 -1.91 2.99
C THR A 177 21.50 -1.03 1.73
N GLU A 178 21.12 -1.57 0.58
CA GLU A 178 21.00 -0.78 -0.64
C GLU A 178 19.88 0.27 -0.55
N MET A 179 18.75 -0.06 0.09
CA MET A 179 17.67 0.88 0.33
C MET A 179 18.10 2.03 1.25
N GLU A 180 18.78 1.73 2.35
CA GLU A 180 19.34 2.73 3.27
C GLU A 180 20.34 3.66 2.58
N ILE A 181 21.24 3.10 1.75
CA ILE A 181 22.20 3.89 0.97
C ILE A 181 21.47 4.87 0.04
N ARG A 182 20.44 4.42 -0.69
CA ARG A 182 19.66 5.29 -1.59
C ARG A 182 18.91 6.37 -0.81
N TYR A 183 18.32 6.02 0.32
CA TYR A 183 17.66 6.97 1.21
C TYR A 183 18.63 8.06 1.68
N HIS A 184 19.79 7.68 2.22
CA HIS A 184 20.80 8.65 2.66
C HIS A 184 21.39 9.48 1.51
N ALA A 185 21.53 8.91 0.31
CA ALA A 185 21.93 9.65 -0.87
C ALA A 185 20.90 10.73 -1.25
N LYS A 186 19.59 10.43 -1.20
CA LYS A 186 18.53 11.41 -1.40
C LYS A 186 18.55 12.52 -0.36
N LEU A 187 18.74 12.17 0.92
CA LEU A 187 18.88 13.18 1.98
C LEU A 187 20.06 14.11 1.74
N ARG A 188 21.22 13.54 1.36
CA ARG A 188 22.42 14.33 1.05
C ARG A 188 22.18 15.27 -0.13
N GLN A 189 21.64 14.74 -1.23
CA GLN A 189 21.33 15.53 -2.42
C GLN A 189 20.33 16.66 -2.12
N ALA A 190 19.31 16.39 -1.31
CA ALA A 190 18.33 17.38 -0.88
C ALA A 190 18.99 18.51 -0.07
N ARG A 191 19.87 18.15 0.89
CA ARG A 191 20.64 19.12 1.70
C ARG A 191 21.59 19.97 0.84
N GLU A 192 22.32 19.35 -0.09
CA GLU A 192 23.21 20.05 -1.01
C GLU A 192 22.45 21.03 -1.91
N ARG A 193 21.31 20.60 -2.47
CA ARG A 193 20.48 21.46 -3.31
C ARG A 193 19.98 22.68 -2.57
N PHE A 194 19.54 22.52 -1.33
CA PHE A 194 19.11 23.66 -0.51
C PHE A 194 20.28 24.58 -0.20
N ALA A 195 21.40 24.03 0.28
CA ALA A 195 22.59 24.82 0.60
C ALA A 195 23.04 25.68 -0.60
N GLU A 196 22.97 25.13 -1.82
CA GLU A 196 23.27 25.87 -3.03
C GLU A 196 22.19 26.93 -3.36
N THR A 197 20.91 26.60 -3.19
CA THR A 197 19.78 27.52 -3.46
C THR A 197 19.76 28.70 -2.49
N THR A 198 20.11 28.48 -1.22
CA THR A 198 20.10 29.50 -0.17
C THR A 198 21.45 30.15 0.06
N ARG A 199 22.50 29.74 -0.66
CA ARG A 199 23.88 30.21 -0.46
C ARG A 199 24.03 31.74 -0.48
N ARG A 200 23.18 32.43 -1.24
CA ARG A 200 23.22 33.88 -1.45
C ARG A 200 22.14 34.64 -0.70
N LEU A 201 21.31 33.93 0.06
CA LEU A 201 20.20 34.49 0.79
C LEU A 201 20.62 34.74 2.25
N SER A 202 20.18 35.86 2.80
CA SER A 202 20.21 36.13 4.23
C SER A 202 19.22 35.25 4.99
N GLU A 203 19.38 35.13 6.30
CA GLU A 203 18.45 34.35 7.14
C GLU A 203 17.00 34.85 7.02
N ALA A 204 16.80 36.16 6.87
CA ALA A 204 15.48 36.75 6.66
C ALA A 204 14.86 36.33 5.31
N GLU A 205 15.65 36.34 4.24
CA GLU A 205 15.21 35.88 2.91
C GLU A 205 14.94 34.37 2.89
N ILE A 206 15.72 33.58 3.66
CA ILE A 206 15.47 32.14 3.83
C ILE A 206 14.14 31.93 4.58
N ALA A 207 13.90 32.66 5.67
CA ALA A 207 12.64 32.57 6.42
C ALA A 207 11.43 32.96 5.56
N GLU A 208 11.56 34.00 4.75
CA GLU A 208 10.53 34.41 3.79
C GLU A 208 10.29 33.32 2.73
N LEU A 209 11.34 32.74 2.16
CA LEU A 209 11.26 31.62 1.22
C LEU A 209 10.55 30.40 1.84
N VAL A 210 10.90 30.05 3.08
CA VAL A 210 10.26 28.96 3.85
C VAL A 210 8.77 29.23 4.04
N SER A 211 8.41 30.44 4.47
CA SER A 211 7.01 30.85 4.67
C SER A 211 6.22 30.76 3.37
N ASN A 212 6.76 31.31 2.28
CA ASN A 212 6.11 31.33 0.97
C ASN A 212 5.89 29.91 0.41
N LEU A 213 6.89 29.03 0.51
CA LEU A 213 6.78 27.67 -0.01
C LEU A 213 5.89 26.75 0.84
N SER A 214 5.83 26.99 2.15
CA SER A 214 4.99 26.20 3.07
C SER A 214 3.51 26.49 2.87
N GLY A 215 3.14 27.70 2.43
CA GLY A 215 1.76 28.10 2.16
C GLY A 215 1.19 27.61 0.81
N LEU A 216 2.02 27.07 -0.09
CA LEU A 216 1.56 26.64 -1.41
C LEU A 216 0.94 25.23 -1.36
N PRO A 217 -0.20 24.98 -2.04
CA PRO A 217 -0.82 23.65 -2.09
C PRO A 217 0.14 22.63 -2.67
N THR A 218 0.41 21.54 -1.95
CA THR A 218 1.30 20.47 -2.43
C THR A 218 0.60 19.65 -3.49
N ALA A 219 1.24 19.51 -4.66
CA ALA A 219 0.82 18.56 -5.68
C ALA A 219 1.09 17.16 -5.14
N ALA A 220 0.10 16.61 -4.44
CA ALA A 220 0.14 15.28 -3.89
C ALA A 220 -0.39 14.29 -4.93
N PRO A 221 0.30 13.15 -5.16
CA PRO A 221 -0.24 12.07 -5.99
C PRO A 221 -1.44 11.36 -5.35
N TRP A 222 -1.80 11.73 -4.12
CA TRP A 222 -2.84 11.10 -3.31
C TRP A 222 -3.82 12.14 -2.74
N PRO A 223 -5.09 11.75 -2.49
CA PRO A 223 -6.16 12.68 -2.15
C PRO A 223 -6.01 13.32 -0.76
N ILE A 224 -5.33 12.64 0.18
CA ILE A 224 -5.09 13.15 1.53
C ILE A 224 -3.64 13.55 1.65
N ALA A 225 -3.41 14.75 2.19
CA ALA A 225 -2.08 15.27 2.51
C ALA A 225 -2.06 15.82 3.94
N VAL A 226 -1.08 15.37 4.71
CA VAL A 226 -0.87 15.74 6.11
C VAL A 226 0.50 16.39 6.24
N PRO A 227 0.64 17.51 6.96
CA PRO A 227 1.94 18.09 7.28
C PRO A 227 2.86 17.09 8.00
N ALA A 228 4.12 16.98 7.57
CA ALA A 228 5.12 16.15 8.24
C ALA A 228 6.49 16.84 8.21
N GLU A 229 7.32 16.62 9.22
CA GLU A 229 8.66 17.19 9.28
C GLU A 229 9.56 16.53 8.23
N CYS A 230 10.31 17.34 7.48
CA CYS A 230 11.24 16.82 6.48
C CYS A 230 12.55 16.33 7.13
N PRO A 231 12.95 15.05 6.94
CA PRO A 231 14.16 14.49 7.55
C PRO A 231 15.47 15.11 7.03
N ALA A 232 15.43 15.81 5.90
CA ALA A 232 16.60 16.50 5.38
C ALA A 232 16.85 17.83 6.10
N CYS A 233 15.81 18.51 6.57
CA CYS A 233 15.89 19.93 6.91
C CYS A 233 15.11 20.43 8.12
N GLY A 234 14.20 19.63 8.68
CA GLY A 234 13.35 20.02 9.80
C GLY A 234 12.19 20.96 9.44
N HIS A 235 12.06 21.40 8.19
CA HIS A 235 10.90 22.20 7.76
C HIS A 235 9.71 21.32 7.36
N THR A 236 8.51 21.90 7.38
CA THR A 236 7.27 21.23 7.00
C THR A 236 7.29 20.81 5.52
N GLY A 237 7.15 19.51 5.30
CA GLY A 237 6.71 18.93 4.03
C GLY A 237 5.31 18.33 4.18
N PHE A 238 4.90 17.53 3.20
CA PHE A 238 3.60 16.87 3.23
C PHE A 238 3.76 15.39 2.94
N ALA A 239 3.30 14.56 3.88
CA ALA A 239 3.01 13.17 3.63
C ALA A 239 1.66 13.09 2.91
N SER A 240 1.54 12.26 1.89
CA SER A 240 0.30 12.06 1.14
C SER A 240 -0.02 10.58 1.01
N GLY A 241 -1.29 10.24 1.09
CA GLY A 241 -1.73 8.87 1.32
C GLY A 241 -3.22 8.64 1.12
N ARG A 242 -3.68 7.49 1.58
CA ARG A 242 -5.09 7.11 1.55
C ARG A 242 -5.65 7.09 2.96
N ASP A 243 -6.93 7.38 3.06
CA ASP A 243 -7.72 6.98 4.21
C ASP A 243 -7.93 5.46 4.19
N LYS A 244 -7.97 4.89 5.38
CA LYS A 244 -8.61 3.61 5.63
C LYS A 244 -9.67 3.86 6.70
N THR A 245 -10.92 3.61 6.36
CA THR A 245 -11.99 3.54 7.35
C THR A 245 -11.68 2.38 8.30
N GLY A 246 -11.43 2.71 9.56
CA GLY A 246 -11.27 1.75 10.64
C GLY A 246 -12.60 1.11 11.00
N GLU A 247 -12.53 -0.07 11.65
CA GLU A 247 -13.63 -0.53 12.49
C GLU A 247 -13.86 0.58 13.54
N TYR A 248 -15.12 0.98 13.77
CA TYR A 248 -15.51 2.11 14.65
C TYR A 248 -15.37 3.55 14.09
N GLY A 249 -15.31 3.74 12.77
CA GLY A 249 -15.44 5.08 12.17
C GLY A 249 -14.19 5.97 12.23
N ALA A 250 -13.13 5.53 12.90
CA ALA A 250 -11.83 6.20 12.88
C ALA A 250 -11.26 6.25 11.46
N ILE A 251 -10.90 7.44 10.99
CA ILE A 251 -10.24 7.62 9.69
C ILE A 251 -8.74 7.52 9.89
N TRP A 252 -8.13 6.43 9.43
CA TRP A 252 -6.68 6.25 9.47
C TRP A 252 -6.02 6.84 8.23
N PHE A 253 -5.06 7.74 8.42
CA PHE A 253 -4.16 8.18 7.37
C PHE A 253 -3.02 7.17 7.19
N LEU A 254 -2.91 6.59 5.99
CA LEU A 254 -1.78 5.74 5.61
C LEU A 254 -0.89 6.47 4.60
N PRO A 255 0.26 7.03 5.01
CA PRO A 255 1.12 7.75 4.10
C PRO A 255 1.75 6.81 3.07
N ARG A 256 1.79 7.26 1.81
CA ARG A 256 2.31 6.52 0.65
C ARG A 256 3.45 7.26 -0.04
N HIS A 257 3.55 8.55 0.18
CA HIS A 257 4.52 9.43 -0.43
C HIS A 257 4.80 10.60 0.52
N PHE A 258 6.01 11.14 0.48
CA PHE A 258 6.32 12.41 1.12
C PHE A 258 7.04 13.33 0.13
N GLY A 259 6.67 14.61 0.17
CA GLY A 259 7.31 15.66 -0.61
C GLY A 259 7.67 16.86 0.25
N CYS A 260 8.91 17.33 0.14
CA CYS A 260 9.35 18.61 0.69
C CYS A 260 9.72 19.56 -0.46
N ARG A 261 9.00 20.69 -0.56
CA ARG A 261 9.20 21.68 -1.62
C ARG A 261 10.48 22.48 -1.47
N LEU A 262 10.84 22.78 -0.22
CA LEU A 262 12.04 23.55 0.09
C LEU A 262 13.32 22.85 -0.39
N TYR A 263 13.37 21.52 -0.30
CA TYR A 263 14.58 20.74 -0.59
C TYR A 263 14.42 19.85 -1.84
N GLY A 264 13.22 19.83 -2.43
CA GLY A 264 12.86 18.90 -3.51
C GLY A 264 13.03 17.43 -3.11
N LEU A 265 12.94 17.11 -1.81
CA LEU A 265 13.03 15.73 -1.32
C LEU A 265 11.71 15.04 -1.60
N THR A 266 11.79 13.89 -2.27
CA THR A 266 10.66 13.00 -2.48
C THR A 266 10.97 11.62 -1.93
N LEU A 267 10.13 11.14 -1.01
CA LEU A 267 10.23 9.80 -0.45
C LEU A 267 9.05 8.95 -0.96
N SER A 268 9.39 7.73 -1.35
CA SER A 268 8.43 6.66 -1.61
C SER A 268 7.98 6.02 -0.30
N MET A 269 6.89 5.25 -0.35
CA MET A 269 6.28 4.62 0.83
C MET A 269 7.27 3.92 1.78
N TRP A 270 8.30 3.27 1.24
CA TRP A 270 9.26 2.50 2.05
C TRP A 270 10.33 3.37 2.70
N GLU A 271 10.67 4.48 2.05
CA GLU A 271 11.57 5.48 2.61
C GLU A 271 10.90 6.29 3.73
N LEU A 272 9.56 6.23 3.84
CA LEU A 272 8.82 6.83 4.94
C LEU A 272 9.10 6.14 6.28
N ASP A 273 9.24 4.81 6.28
CA ASP A 273 9.58 4.07 7.49
C ASP A 273 10.99 4.46 8.00
N LEU A 274 11.95 4.67 7.09
CA LEU A 274 13.30 5.18 7.40
C LEU A 274 13.30 6.65 7.86
N ALA A 275 12.27 7.40 7.52
CA ALA A 275 12.05 8.79 7.94
C ALA A 275 11.14 8.90 9.17
N GLU A 276 10.71 7.77 9.75
CA GLU A 276 9.76 7.71 10.87
C GLU A 276 8.40 8.37 10.58
N ILE A 277 8.03 8.56 9.31
CA ILE A 277 6.74 9.11 8.88
C ILE A 277 5.73 7.96 8.85
N LYS A 278 4.92 7.87 9.91
CA LYS A 278 3.96 6.77 10.13
C LYS A 278 2.52 7.21 9.87
N GLY A 279 1.62 6.24 9.79
CA GLY A 279 0.19 6.53 9.75
C GLY A 279 -0.33 7.02 11.10
N GLU A 280 -1.35 7.87 11.04
CA GLU A 280 -1.99 8.49 12.21
C GLU A 280 -3.51 8.50 12.03
N ILE A 281 -4.23 8.70 13.13
CA ILE A 281 -5.69 8.83 13.13
C ILE A 281 -6.02 10.31 12.87
N LEU A 282 -6.90 10.58 11.90
CA LEU A 282 -7.27 11.95 11.52
C LEU A 282 -8.46 12.50 12.33
N ASN A 283 -9.30 11.62 12.87
CA ASN A 283 -10.47 12.01 13.65
C ASN A 283 -10.32 11.44 15.07
N ASP A 284 -9.79 12.25 15.97
CA ASP A 284 -9.88 12.05 17.44
C ASP A 284 -11.02 12.89 18.04
N GLU A 285 -11.95 13.41 17.22
CA GLU A 285 -13.20 13.96 17.75
C GLU A 285 -14.00 12.80 18.35
N GLU A 286 -13.78 12.56 19.64
CA GLU A 286 -14.71 11.90 20.55
C GLU A 286 -16.10 12.48 20.23
N GLU A 287 -16.95 11.72 19.54
CA GLU A 287 -18.36 12.09 19.46
C GLU A 287 -18.80 12.23 20.93
N PRO A 288 -19.26 13.42 21.37
CA PRO A 288 -19.64 13.61 22.76
C PRO A 288 -20.71 12.57 23.08
N ASP A 289 -20.39 11.70 24.03
CA ASP A 289 -21.24 10.58 24.41
C ASP A 289 -22.66 11.11 24.72
N PRO A 290 -23.67 10.80 23.89
CA PRO A 290 -25.00 11.37 24.04
C PRO A 290 -25.68 10.94 25.35
N ASP A 291 -25.09 9.99 26.08
CA ASP A 291 -25.66 9.39 27.28
C ASP A 291 -25.25 10.08 28.60
N VAL A 292 -24.46 11.17 28.57
CA VAL A 292 -24.11 11.92 29.81
C VAL A 292 -25.17 12.97 30.20
N GLU A 293 -26.14 13.28 29.33
CA GLU A 293 -27.32 14.09 29.70
C GLU A 293 -28.44 13.21 30.31
N GLY A 294 -28.20 12.64 31.49
CA GLY A 294 -29.21 11.77 32.14
C GLY A 294 -29.22 11.70 33.66
N LEU A 295 -28.32 12.40 34.37
CA LEU A 295 -28.19 12.27 35.82
C LEU A 295 -28.02 13.60 36.56
N VAL A 296 -28.85 14.60 36.24
CA VAL A 296 -29.10 15.73 37.16
C VAL A 296 -30.58 16.12 37.17
N THR A 297 -31.40 15.31 37.84
CA THR A 297 -32.62 15.75 38.55
C THR A 297 -32.70 14.89 39.82
N ALA A 298 -32.96 15.35 41.04
CA ALA A 298 -33.50 16.60 41.53
C ALA A 298 -33.13 16.73 43.03
N GLU A 299 -32.78 17.92 43.49
CA GLU A 299 -33.25 18.41 44.79
C GLU A 299 -33.54 19.91 44.69
N ALA A 300 -34.74 20.25 45.18
CA ALA A 300 -35.36 21.56 45.14
C ALA A 300 -34.72 22.52 46.15
N GLY A 301 -34.76 23.82 45.84
CA GLY A 301 -34.38 24.86 46.80
C GLY A 301 -34.66 26.27 46.28
N ALA A 302 -35.89 26.73 46.48
CA ALA A 302 -36.38 28.06 46.15
C ALA A 302 -35.51 29.21 46.70
N PHE A 303 -35.36 30.32 45.95
CA PHE A 303 -35.51 31.69 46.49
C PHE A 303 -35.59 32.79 45.40
N ARG A 304 -36.74 33.49 45.41
CA ARG A 304 -37.02 34.93 45.13
C ARG A 304 -36.20 35.76 44.12
N ALA A 305 -36.96 36.26 43.12
CA ALA A 305 -37.33 37.67 42.84
C ALA A 305 -36.29 38.72 42.37
N GLY A 306 -36.65 39.43 41.29
CA GLY A 306 -36.13 40.75 40.89
C GLY A 306 -35.88 40.85 39.37
N LEU A 307 -36.91 41.05 38.53
CA LEU A 307 -37.35 42.34 37.95
C LEU A 307 -36.28 43.16 37.18
N VAL A 308 -36.65 43.51 35.93
CA VAL A 308 -36.36 44.72 35.12
C VAL A 308 -35.68 44.46 33.76
N GLU A 309 -36.53 44.51 32.70
CA GLU A 309 -36.46 45.32 31.45
C GLU A 309 -35.11 45.93 31.02
N ALA A 310 -34.75 46.15 29.75
CA ALA A 310 -35.40 46.13 28.42
C ALA A 310 -34.30 46.36 27.35
N GLY A 311 -34.68 46.21 26.07
CA GLY A 311 -33.99 46.85 24.93
C GLY A 311 -33.58 45.87 23.84
N ASN A 312 -34.41 45.57 22.83
CA ASN A 312 -34.43 46.25 21.51
C ASN A 312 -33.03 46.30 20.86
N SER A 313 -32.75 45.83 19.65
CA SER A 313 -33.49 46.04 18.39
C SER A 313 -32.71 45.41 17.21
N GLY A 314 -33.42 45.13 16.11
CA GLY A 314 -32.86 45.09 14.73
C GLY A 314 -32.72 43.67 14.15
N VAL A 315 -33.69 43.09 13.45
CA VAL A 315 -34.19 43.39 12.07
C VAL A 315 -33.15 43.18 10.97
N CYS A 316 -33.38 42.13 10.16
CA CYS A 316 -33.36 42.03 8.68
C CYS A 316 -33.30 40.53 8.32
N ALA A 317 -34.41 39.84 8.00
CA ALA A 317 -35.03 39.73 6.66
C ALA A 317 -33.97 39.50 5.57
N ALA A 318 -33.86 38.37 4.87
CA ALA A 318 -34.75 37.71 3.91
C ALA A 318 -33.78 36.85 3.04
N THR A 319 -34.06 35.76 2.34
CA THR A 319 -35.28 35.15 1.79
C THR A 319 -34.90 33.75 1.31
N SER A 320 -35.81 32.82 1.48
CA SER A 320 -35.84 31.47 0.91
C SER A 320 -36.10 31.49 -0.60
N HIS A 321 -35.40 30.65 -1.37
CA HIS A 321 -35.93 30.10 -2.61
C HIS A 321 -35.57 28.63 -2.76
N THR A 322 -36.58 27.79 -2.54
CA THR A 322 -36.73 26.42 -3.00
C THR A 322 -37.04 26.39 -4.49
N GLU A 323 -36.31 25.58 -5.28
CA GLU A 323 -36.87 24.93 -6.46
C GLU A 323 -36.37 23.48 -6.56
N ARG A 324 -37.35 22.58 -6.66
CA ARG A 324 -37.21 21.17 -7.05
C ARG A 324 -37.04 21.10 -8.56
N PHE A 325 -36.21 20.20 -9.07
CA PHE A 325 -36.48 19.54 -10.34
C PHE A 325 -36.03 18.07 -10.32
N LEU A 326 -36.93 17.23 -10.82
CA LEU A 326 -36.87 15.77 -10.93
C LEU A 326 -35.83 15.33 -11.97
N GLY A 327 -35.26 14.14 -11.75
CA GLY A 327 -34.27 13.53 -12.64
C GLY A 327 -34.81 12.96 -13.94
N LEU A 328 -33.90 12.48 -14.78
CA LEU A 328 -34.10 11.44 -15.78
C LEU A 328 -32.74 10.90 -16.26
N HIS A 329 -32.66 9.57 -16.37
CA HIS A 329 -31.58 8.80 -16.97
C HIS A 329 -31.34 9.13 -18.45
N GLY A 330 -30.09 9.00 -18.91
CA GLY A 330 -29.77 9.00 -20.34
C GLY A 330 -28.30 8.77 -20.65
N SER A 331 -27.98 7.54 -21.07
CA SER A 331 -26.70 7.05 -21.56
C SER A 331 -26.11 7.90 -22.70
N GLY A 332 -24.78 8.06 -22.73
CA GLY A 332 -24.09 8.72 -23.85
C GLY A 332 -22.59 8.50 -23.84
N VAL A 333 -22.15 7.47 -24.54
CA VAL A 333 -20.74 7.17 -24.86
C VAL A 333 -20.24 8.20 -25.86
N HIS A 334 -19.19 8.98 -25.53
CA HIS A 334 -18.37 9.65 -26.53
C HIS A 334 -16.87 9.51 -26.22
N GLN A 335 -16.22 8.69 -27.06
CA GLN A 335 -14.79 8.71 -27.31
C GLN A 335 -14.38 10.07 -27.87
N ILE A 336 -13.39 10.72 -27.25
CA ILE A 336 -12.63 11.79 -27.90
C ILE A 336 -11.25 11.23 -28.24
N ARG A 337 -11.03 11.04 -29.54
CA ARG A 337 -9.72 10.85 -30.16
C ARG A 337 -9.00 12.19 -30.18
N SER A 338 -7.76 12.24 -29.70
CA SER A 338 -6.80 13.27 -30.09
C SER A 338 -5.62 12.57 -30.77
N ILE A 339 -5.53 12.77 -32.08
CA ILE A 339 -4.43 12.35 -32.95
C ILE A 339 -3.63 13.62 -33.23
N VAL A 340 -2.36 13.64 -32.80
CA VAL A 340 -1.38 14.65 -33.20
C VAL A 340 -0.59 14.10 -34.39
N PRO A 341 -0.51 14.81 -35.54
CA PRO A 341 0.30 14.37 -36.67
C PRO A 341 1.77 14.76 -36.47
N LEU A 342 2.67 13.78 -36.62
CA LEU A 342 4.12 13.99 -36.74
C LEU A 342 4.47 14.42 -38.17
N ALA A 343 5.19 15.54 -38.30
CA ALA A 343 5.74 16.04 -39.55
C ALA A 343 6.99 15.23 -39.98
N PRO A 344 7.27 15.10 -41.29
CA PRO A 344 8.40 14.33 -41.80
C PRO A 344 9.72 15.10 -41.76
N ILE A 345 10.78 14.41 -41.30
CA ILE A 345 12.17 14.87 -41.34
C ILE A 345 12.68 14.80 -42.79
N ARG A 346 13.07 15.95 -43.35
CA ARG A 346 13.80 16.04 -44.62
C ARG A 346 15.24 15.59 -44.43
N GLY A 347 15.67 14.64 -45.24
CA GLY A 347 17.07 14.27 -45.41
C GLY A 347 17.86 15.38 -46.11
N VAL A 348 19.10 15.56 -45.66
CA VAL A 348 20.12 16.34 -46.35
C VAL A 348 21.21 15.35 -46.75
N GLY A 349 21.38 15.17 -48.06
CA GLY A 349 22.54 14.53 -48.65
C GLY A 349 23.31 15.54 -49.48
N GLY A 350 24.63 15.46 -49.40
CA GLY A 350 25.57 15.84 -50.45
C GLY A 350 26.12 17.27 -50.42
N MET A 351 27.36 17.40 -49.95
CA MET A 351 28.52 17.65 -50.83
C MET A 351 29.71 16.85 -50.33
#